data_AF-A0A524EEM3-F1
#
_entry.id   AF-A0A524EEM3-F1
#
_cell.length_a   1.000
_cell.length_b   1.000
_cell.length_c   1.000
_cell.angle_alpha   90.00
_cell.angle_beta   90.00
_cell.angle_gamma   90.00
#
_symmetry.space_group_name_H-M   'P 1'
#
loop_
_entity.id
_entity.type
_entity.pdbx_description
1 polymer ?
#
loop_
_entity_poly.entity_id
_entity_poly.type
_entity_poly.pdbx_seq_one_letter_code
_entity_poly.pdbx_strand_id
1 'polypeptide(L)'
;MDRLLENAKSLYRERQKIAFATLLVVFSAALYIFYSPDIYEIESLPQEWFPPGWSQGFEVVYSFNTVGFIVTFALMVFGYAFWTWAFLPTPAANYTNAVLNGVFGPKAKISHSLGKRFRVDMGEGNEINIRCRIKEQGSDEWFVYRLESPYLNHPDLRNIALRHGMSVEDGKLVTWISNNELHSRSILMAKAVAIAS
;
A
#
# COMPACT_ATOMS: atom_id res chain seq x y z
N MET A 1 -10.18 22.19 4.27
CA MET A 1 -9.62 20.86 3.98
C MET A 1 -10.65 20.09 3.17
N ASP A 2 -10.24 19.36 2.14
CA ASP A 2 -11.13 18.78 1.15
C ASP A 2 -11.95 17.60 1.73
N ARG A 3 -13.30 17.67 1.73
CA ARG A 3 -14.18 16.67 2.39
C ARG A 3 -13.93 15.25 1.89
N LEU A 4 -13.56 15.10 0.62
CA LEU A 4 -13.24 13.80 0.02
C LEU A 4 -11.96 13.19 0.59
N LEU A 5 -10.95 14.02 0.87
CA LEU A 5 -9.70 13.58 1.47
C LEU A 5 -9.91 13.12 2.92
N GLU A 6 -10.72 13.86 3.68
CA GLU A 6 -11.05 13.52 5.07
C GLU A 6 -11.81 12.20 5.15
N ASN A 7 -12.80 12.00 4.28
CA ASN A 7 -13.52 10.73 4.15
C ASN A 7 -12.59 9.56 3.74
N ALA A 8 -11.64 9.80 2.82
CA ALA A 8 -10.68 8.76 2.43
C ALA A 8 -9.76 8.37 3.60
N LYS A 9 -9.31 9.36 4.40
CA LYS A 9 -8.49 9.14 5.60
C LYS A 9 -9.26 8.38 6.69
N SER A 10 -10.53 8.73 6.96
CA SER A 10 -11.35 8.05 7.96
C SER A 10 -11.62 6.60 7.57
N LEU A 11 -12.03 6.35 6.32
CA LEU A 11 -12.26 5.00 5.80
C LEU A 11 -11.01 4.12 5.87
N TYR A 12 -9.84 4.70 5.62
CA TYR A 12 -8.58 3.97 5.75
C TYR A 12 -8.32 3.56 7.21
N ARG A 13 -8.48 4.48 8.17
CA ARG A 13 -8.32 4.19 9.60
C ARG A 13 -9.32 3.16 10.09
N GLU A 14 -10.57 3.25 9.68
CA GLU A 14 -11.61 2.27 10.04
C GLU A 14 -11.28 0.88 9.51
N ARG A 15 -10.88 0.75 8.24
CA ARG A 15 -10.48 -0.53 7.66
C ARG A 15 -9.28 -1.15 8.34
N GLN A 16 -8.30 -0.34 8.78
CA GLN A 16 -7.18 -0.83 9.59
C GLN A 16 -7.63 -1.35 10.95
N LYS A 17 -8.52 -0.62 11.64
CA LYS A 17 -9.06 -1.04 12.95
C LYS A 17 -9.84 -2.35 12.83
N ILE A 18 -10.67 -2.49 11.80
CA ILE A 18 -11.44 -3.72 11.53
C ILE A 18 -10.47 -4.89 11.29
N ALA A 19 -9.47 -4.71 10.43
CA ALA A 19 -8.47 -5.74 10.17
C ALA A 19 -7.76 -6.19 11.45
N PHE A 20 -7.31 -5.23 12.26
CA PHE A 20 -6.63 -5.50 13.53
C PHE A 20 -7.55 -6.22 14.52
N ALA A 21 -8.81 -5.79 14.66
CA ALA A 21 -9.79 -6.44 15.53
C ALA A 21 -10.06 -7.89 15.10
N THR A 22 -10.24 -8.15 13.80
CA THR A 22 -10.42 -9.50 13.27
C THR A 22 -9.20 -10.38 13.55
N LEU A 23 -7.99 -9.84 13.41
CA LEU A 23 -6.76 -10.58 13.71
C LEU A 23 -6.64 -10.95 15.19
N LEU A 24 -7.02 -10.04 16.10
CA LEU A 24 -7.04 -10.34 17.53
C LEU A 24 -8.02 -11.47 17.86
N VAL A 25 -9.20 -11.50 17.23
CA VAL A 25 -10.17 -12.59 17.43
C VAL A 25 -9.62 -13.92 16.92
N VAL A 26 -9.07 -13.95 15.70
CA VAL A 26 -8.47 -15.16 15.11
C VAL A 26 -7.30 -15.65 15.96
N PHE A 27 -6.43 -14.74 16.40
CA PHE A 27 -5.29 -15.07 17.26
C PHE A 27 -5.72 -15.64 18.61
N SER A 28 -6.74 -15.05 19.24
CA SER A 28 -7.29 -15.55 20.51
C SER A 28 -7.93 -16.92 20.35
N ALA A 29 -8.70 -17.15 19.27
CA ALA A 29 -9.29 -18.44 18.97
C ALA A 29 -8.23 -19.52 18.70
N ALA A 30 -7.18 -19.17 17.96
CA ALA A 30 -6.09 -20.09 17.70
C ALA A 30 -5.31 -20.43 18.97
N LEU A 31 -4.98 -19.45 19.82
CA LEU A 31 -4.37 -19.71 21.13
C LEU A 31 -5.24 -20.65 21.98
N TYR A 32 -6.56 -20.43 22.00
CA TYR A 32 -7.47 -21.33 22.68
C TYR A 32 -7.39 -22.75 22.11
N ILE A 33 -7.47 -22.93 20.78
CA ILE A 33 -7.43 -24.25 20.14
C ILE A 33 -6.09 -24.97 20.38
N PHE A 34 -4.96 -24.26 20.37
CA PHE A 34 -3.64 -24.86 20.54
C PHE A 34 -3.27 -25.11 22.00
N TYR A 35 -3.89 -24.43 22.96
CA TYR A 35 -3.52 -24.56 24.38
C TYR A 35 -4.66 -25.02 25.30
N SER A 36 -5.89 -25.22 24.78
CA SER A 36 -6.97 -25.88 25.51
C SER A 36 -6.86 -27.41 25.58
N PRO A 37 -6.33 -28.12 24.58
CA PRO A 37 -6.04 -29.56 24.71
C PRO A 37 -4.76 -29.76 25.52
N ASP A 38 -4.64 -30.91 26.20
CA ASP A 38 -3.35 -31.35 26.75
C ASP A 38 -2.26 -31.30 25.66
N ILE A 39 -1.01 -31.03 26.06
CA ILE A 39 0.11 -30.87 25.15
C ILE A 39 0.27 -32.15 24.33
N TYR A 40 -0.06 -32.10 23.04
CA TYR A 40 0.19 -33.22 22.13
C TYR A 40 1.69 -33.30 21.88
N GLU A 41 2.35 -34.19 22.61
CA GLU A 41 3.75 -34.56 22.42
C GLU A 41 3.92 -35.20 21.04
N ILE A 42 4.92 -34.73 20.29
CA ILE A 42 5.46 -35.51 19.19
C ILE A 42 6.26 -36.62 19.86
N GLU A 43 5.96 -37.90 19.59
CA GLU A 43 6.73 -39.05 20.09
C GLU A 43 8.22 -38.85 19.80
N SER A 44 8.91 -38.25 20.76
CA SER A 44 10.33 -37.98 20.72
C SER A 44 10.83 -38.41 22.08
N LEU A 45 11.41 -39.62 22.12
CA LEU A 45 11.99 -40.19 23.32
C LEU A 45 12.96 -39.15 23.92
N PRO A 46 12.69 -38.62 25.12
CA PRO A 46 13.68 -37.82 25.81
C PRO A 46 14.88 -38.75 26.06
N GLN A 47 16.06 -38.38 25.56
CA GLN A 47 17.29 -39.07 25.98
C GLN A 47 17.37 -38.99 27.50
N GLU A 48 17.56 -40.14 28.17
CA GLU A 48 17.53 -40.36 29.63
C GLU A 48 18.45 -39.43 30.47
N TRP A 49 19.20 -38.54 29.83
CA TRP A 49 20.19 -37.66 30.43
C TRP A 49 19.72 -36.23 30.74
N PHE A 50 18.51 -35.84 30.33
CA PHE A 50 18.02 -34.49 30.61
C PHE A 50 17.41 -34.35 32.02
N PRO A 51 17.75 -33.29 32.78
CA PRO A 51 17.07 -32.98 34.03
C PRO A 51 15.55 -32.82 33.82
N PRO A 52 14.70 -33.16 34.80
CA PRO A 52 13.23 -33.20 34.62
C PRO A 52 12.59 -31.85 34.24
N GLY A 53 13.22 -30.71 34.59
CA GLY A 53 12.75 -29.39 34.14
C GLY A 53 13.12 -29.06 32.68
N TRP A 54 14.12 -29.73 32.12
CA TRP A 54 14.57 -29.56 30.74
C TRP A 54 13.75 -30.42 29.78
N SER A 55 13.35 -31.63 30.18
CA SER A 55 12.45 -32.48 29.37
C SER A 55 11.10 -31.80 29.14
N GLN A 56 10.50 -31.23 30.20
CA GLN A 56 9.25 -30.45 30.09
C GLN A 56 9.40 -29.21 29.20
N GLY A 57 10.54 -28.52 29.25
CA GLY A 57 10.83 -27.40 28.36
C GLY A 57 10.95 -27.82 26.90
N PHE A 58 11.59 -28.95 26.63
CA PHE A 58 11.73 -29.52 25.28
C PHE A 58 10.40 -30.04 24.72
N GLU A 59 9.57 -30.70 25.53
CA GLU A 59 8.23 -31.15 25.14
C GLU A 59 7.34 -29.97 24.71
N VAL A 60 7.39 -28.85 25.43
CA VAL A 60 6.64 -27.63 25.06
C VAL A 60 7.16 -27.07 23.73
N VAL A 61 8.48 -26.95 23.57
CA VAL A 61 9.10 -26.38 22.35
C VAL A 61 8.90 -27.27 21.12
N TYR A 62 8.90 -28.59 21.30
CA TYR A 62 8.75 -29.61 20.26
C TYR A 62 7.33 -30.24 20.24
N SER A 63 6.32 -29.47 20.65
CA SER A 63 4.92 -29.89 20.58
C SER A 63 4.27 -29.44 19.27
N PHE A 64 3.21 -30.16 18.86
CA PHE A 64 2.31 -29.72 17.78
C PHE A 64 1.76 -28.31 18.04
N ASN A 65 1.62 -27.92 19.31
CA ASN A 65 1.08 -26.64 19.74
C ASN A 65 2.01 -25.48 19.37
N THR A 66 3.33 -25.65 19.50
CA THR A 66 4.32 -24.62 19.11
C THR A 66 4.38 -24.44 17.59
N VAL A 67 4.35 -25.52 16.82
CA VAL A 67 4.31 -25.45 15.34
C VAL A 67 3.01 -24.77 14.88
N GLY A 68 1.87 -25.16 15.46
CA GLY A 68 0.57 -24.55 15.19
C GLY A 68 0.50 -23.07 15.54
N PHE A 69 1.12 -22.67 16.65
CA PHE A 69 1.26 -21.27 17.04
C PHE A 69 2.03 -20.46 15.99
N ILE A 70 3.18 -20.96 15.51
CA ILE A 70 3.98 -20.30 14.47
C ILE A 70 3.21 -20.19 13.16
N VAL A 71 2.54 -21.27 12.72
CA VAL A 71 1.72 -21.28 11.49
C VAL A 71 0.58 -20.27 11.60
N THR A 72 -0.10 -20.20 12.75
CA THR A 72 -1.17 -19.22 12.99
C THR A 72 -0.63 -17.80 12.93
N PHE A 73 0.49 -17.53 13.61
CA PHE A 73 1.10 -16.21 13.61
C PHE A 73 1.51 -15.79 12.19
N ALA A 74 2.09 -16.72 11.41
CA ALA A 74 2.41 -16.48 10.01
C ALA A 74 1.14 -16.16 9.20
N LEU A 75 0.08 -16.97 9.30
CA LEU A 75 -1.21 -16.72 8.64
C LEU A 75 -1.82 -15.38 9.05
N MET A 76 -1.66 -14.97 10.31
CA MET A 76 -2.11 -13.68 10.82
C MET A 76 -1.35 -12.54 10.13
N VAL A 77 -0.02 -12.61 10.07
CA VAL A 77 0.82 -11.61 9.38
C VAL A 77 0.49 -11.56 7.88
N PHE A 78 0.37 -12.71 7.21
CA PHE A 78 0.00 -12.78 5.80
C PHE A 78 -1.42 -12.27 5.55
N GLY A 79 -2.37 -12.58 6.43
CA GLY A 79 -3.74 -12.09 6.35
C GLY A 79 -3.81 -10.57 6.50
N TYR A 80 -3.07 -10.00 7.47
CA TYR A 80 -2.95 -8.56 7.62
C TYR A 80 -2.31 -7.90 6.38
N ALA A 81 -1.21 -8.46 5.88
CA ALA A 81 -0.51 -7.95 4.71
C ALA A 81 -1.40 -8.01 3.46
N PHE A 82 -2.11 -9.13 3.26
CA PHE A 82 -3.07 -9.31 2.18
C PHE A 82 -4.23 -8.31 2.29
N TRP A 83 -4.80 -8.13 3.49
CA TRP A 83 -5.90 -7.17 3.70
C TRP A 83 -5.46 -5.74 3.43
N THR A 84 -4.27 -5.38 3.93
CA THR A 84 -3.63 -4.09 3.73
C THR A 84 -3.37 -3.83 2.25
N TRP A 85 -2.95 -4.85 1.52
CA TRP A 85 -2.71 -4.75 0.08
C TRP A 85 -4.01 -4.68 -0.74
N ALA A 86 -5.02 -5.50 -0.41
CA ALA A 86 -6.24 -5.64 -1.20
C ALA A 86 -7.25 -4.51 -0.96
N PHE A 87 -7.47 -4.11 0.31
CA PHE A 87 -8.61 -3.27 0.69
C PHE A 87 -8.25 -1.84 1.10
N LEU A 88 -7.01 -1.57 1.47
CA LEU A 88 -6.60 -0.20 1.79
C LEU A 88 -6.36 0.72 0.56
N PRO A 89 -6.11 0.23 -0.67
CA PRO A 89 -5.98 1.12 -1.83
C PRO A 89 -7.30 1.78 -2.27
N THR A 90 -8.47 1.20 -1.98
CA THR A 90 -9.75 1.68 -2.53
C THR A 90 -10.07 3.14 -2.17
N PRO A 91 -9.96 3.59 -0.90
CA PRO A 91 -10.25 4.98 -0.57
C PRO A 91 -9.29 5.96 -1.25
N ALA A 92 -8.00 5.60 -1.33
CA ALA A 92 -7.00 6.38 -2.05
C ALA A 92 -7.31 6.44 -3.55
N ALA A 93 -7.77 5.34 -4.13
CA ALA A 93 -8.12 5.28 -5.54
C ALA A 93 -9.35 6.12 -5.89
N ASN A 94 -10.39 6.06 -5.06
CA ASN A 94 -11.59 6.88 -5.25
C ASN A 94 -11.28 8.38 -5.17
N TYR A 95 -10.49 8.79 -4.17
CA TYR A 95 -10.04 10.19 -4.04
C TYR A 95 -9.22 10.62 -5.27
N THR A 96 -8.24 9.80 -5.67
CA THR A 96 -7.36 10.11 -6.81
C THR A 96 -8.16 10.23 -8.10
N ASN A 97 -9.07 9.28 -8.38
CA ASN A 97 -9.95 9.35 -9.54
C ASN A 97 -10.82 10.61 -9.54
N ALA A 98 -11.37 11.01 -8.39
CA ALA A 98 -12.17 12.22 -8.29
C ALA A 98 -11.35 13.48 -8.64
N VAL A 99 -10.11 13.59 -8.13
CA VAL A 99 -9.21 14.71 -8.45
C VAL A 99 -8.85 14.71 -9.93
N LEU A 100 -8.47 13.55 -10.49
CA LEU A 100 -8.09 13.46 -11.90
C LEU A 100 -9.26 13.76 -12.84
N ASN A 101 -10.46 13.30 -12.53
CA ASN A 101 -11.68 13.67 -13.28
C ASN A 101 -11.96 15.18 -13.18
N GLY A 102 -11.67 15.81 -12.04
CA GLY A 102 -11.77 17.26 -11.89
C GLY A 102 -10.74 18.02 -12.74
N VAL A 103 -9.51 17.51 -12.86
CA VAL A 103 -8.42 18.15 -13.62
C VAL A 103 -8.58 17.97 -15.13
N PHE A 104 -8.80 16.75 -15.59
CA PHE A 104 -8.79 16.39 -17.02
C PHE A 104 -10.20 16.39 -17.63
N GLY A 105 -11.23 16.55 -16.80
CA GLY A 105 -12.63 16.60 -17.20
C GLY A 105 -13.28 15.22 -17.34
N PRO A 106 -14.62 15.19 -17.49
CA PRO A 106 -15.42 13.96 -17.44
C PRO A 106 -15.27 13.05 -18.67
N LYS A 107 -14.63 13.54 -19.74
CA LYS A 107 -14.39 12.77 -20.98
C LYS A 107 -12.98 12.18 -21.05
N ALA A 108 -12.12 12.47 -20.07
CA ALA A 108 -10.77 11.92 -20.04
C ALA A 108 -10.79 10.41 -19.83
N LYS A 109 -10.03 9.66 -20.63
CA LYS A 109 -9.87 8.22 -20.44
C LYS A 109 -8.87 7.98 -19.33
N ILE A 110 -9.38 7.78 -18.12
CA ILE A 110 -8.58 7.43 -16.95
C ILE A 110 -8.71 5.93 -16.73
N SER A 111 -7.61 5.20 -16.98
CA SER A 111 -7.53 3.78 -16.64
C SER A 111 -6.88 3.62 -15.26
N HIS A 112 -7.49 2.79 -14.43
CA HIS A 112 -6.89 2.37 -13.16
C HIS A 112 -6.56 0.88 -13.27
N SER A 113 -5.37 0.51 -12.82
CA SER A 113 -4.98 -0.90 -12.71
C SER A 113 -5.06 -1.32 -11.25
N LEU A 114 -5.28 -2.62 -10.98
CA LEU A 114 -5.33 -3.19 -9.63
C LEU A 114 -4.13 -2.68 -8.81
N GLY A 115 -4.43 -1.86 -7.81
CA GLY A 115 -3.43 -1.14 -7.01
C GLY A 115 -3.48 0.38 -7.19
N LYS A 116 -2.38 1.02 -6.78
CA LYS A 116 -2.27 2.47 -6.61
C LYS A 116 -1.79 3.17 -7.88
N ARG A 117 -2.15 2.69 -9.08
CA ARG A 117 -1.62 3.18 -10.37
C ARG A 117 -2.74 3.63 -11.29
N PHE A 118 -2.63 4.87 -11.75
CA PHE A 118 -3.55 5.53 -12.67
C PHE A 118 -2.81 5.91 -13.93
N ARG A 119 -3.51 5.87 -15.05
CA ARG A 119 -3.01 6.35 -16.33
C ARG A 119 -4.07 7.24 -16.94
N VAL A 120 -3.66 8.45 -17.29
CA VAL A 120 -4.48 9.47 -17.94
C VAL A 120 -4.04 9.58 -19.39
N ASP A 121 -4.94 9.26 -20.31
CA ASP A 121 -4.75 9.50 -21.74
C ASP A 121 -5.07 10.96 -22.05
N MET A 122 -4.08 11.67 -22.60
CA MET A 122 -4.16 13.08 -22.97
C MET A 122 -4.54 13.28 -24.44
N GLY A 123 -4.71 12.20 -25.21
CA GLY A 123 -4.82 12.24 -26.67
C GLY A 123 -3.46 12.17 -27.36
N GLU A 124 -3.49 11.91 -28.67
CA GLU A 124 -2.29 11.90 -29.54
C GLU A 124 -1.17 10.94 -29.11
N GLY A 125 -1.51 9.88 -28.37
CA GLY A 125 -0.55 8.89 -27.85
C GLY A 125 0.20 9.34 -26.58
N ASN A 126 -0.15 10.49 -26.01
CA ASN A 126 0.45 10.98 -24.77
C ASN A 126 -0.27 10.42 -23.54
N GLU A 127 0.46 9.70 -22.69
CA GLU A 127 -0.07 9.08 -21.47
C GLU A 127 0.68 9.56 -20.23
N ILE A 128 -0.03 10.15 -19.26
CA ILE A 128 0.53 10.50 -17.94
C ILE A 128 0.27 9.34 -16.98
N ASN A 129 1.34 8.80 -16.41
CA ASN A 129 1.27 7.74 -15.40
C ASN A 129 1.38 8.33 -14.00
N ILE A 130 0.50 7.91 -13.11
CA ILE A 130 0.40 8.41 -11.74
C ILE A 130 0.42 7.23 -10.78
N ARG A 131 1.43 7.16 -9.91
CA ARG A 131 1.56 6.11 -8.89
C ARG A 131 1.36 6.71 -7.51
N CYS A 132 0.33 6.28 -6.81
CA CYS A 132 0.09 6.61 -5.41
C CYS A 132 0.88 5.66 -4.49
N ARG A 133 1.53 6.23 -3.48
CA ARG A 133 2.09 5.56 -2.32
C ARG A 133 1.33 6.04 -1.10
N ILE A 134 0.94 5.10 -0.26
CA ILE A 134 0.32 5.42 1.03
C ILE A 134 1.46 5.42 2.03
N LYS A 135 1.75 6.56 2.64
CA LYS A 135 2.72 6.65 3.73
C LYS A 135 2.04 6.29 5.04
N GLU A 136 2.72 5.51 5.87
CA GLU A 136 2.28 5.26 7.25
C GLU A 136 2.63 6.44 8.18
N GLN A 137 1.94 6.46 9.32
CA GLN A 137 1.74 7.59 10.23
C GLN A 137 3.02 8.38 10.58
N GLY A 138 2.88 9.72 10.59
CA GLY A 138 3.90 10.65 11.08
C GLY A 138 3.97 11.96 10.28
N SER A 139 3.55 11.95 9.01
CA SER A 139 3.33 13.17 8.23
C SER A 139 1.84 13.41 7.98
N ASP A 140 1.44 14.68 7.79
CA ASP A 140 0.08 15.04 7.39
C ASP A 140 -0.29 14.54 5.97
N GLU A 141 0.70 14.01 5.25
CA GLU A 141 0.63 13.51 3.88
C GLU A 141 0.40 12.00 3.85
N TRP A 142 -0.86 11.60 3.91
CA TRP A 142 -1.28 10.20 3.88
C TRP A 142 -1.09 9.57 2.49
N PHE A 143 -1.21 10.39 1.44
CA PHE A 143 -1.06 9.96 0.05
C PHE A 143 0.01 10.80 -0.65
N VAL A 144 1.00 10.11 -1.20
CA VAL A 144 2.09 10.70 -1.96
C VAL A 144 2.04 10.11 -3.37
N TYR A 145 2.14 10.96 -4.38
CA TYR A 145 1.98 10.60 -5.77
C TYR A 145 3.27 10.81 -6.53
N ARG A 146 3.63 9.87 -7.39
CA ARG A 146 4.64 10.07 -8.43
C ARG A 146 3.92 10.27 -9.75
N LEU A 147 4.16 11.41 -10.39
CA LEU A 147 3.70 11.68 -11.75
C LEU A 147 4.86 11.42 -12.71
N GLU A 148 4.59 10.73 -13.80
CA GLU A 148 5.55 10.37 -14.84
C GLU A 148 4.90 10.70 -16.20
N SER A 149 5.57 11.53 -17.02
CA SER A 149 5.15 11.82 -18.39
C SER A 149 5.46 10.65 -19.35
N PRO A 150 4.98 10.69 -20.61
CA PRO A 150 5.57 9.86 -21.66
C PRO A 150 7.04 10.27 -21.90
N TYR A 151 7.76 9.48 -22.71
CA TYR A 151 9.08 9.87 -23.18
C TYR A 151 8.96 11.09 -24.10
N LEU A 152 9.74 12.13 -23.84
CA LEU A 152 9.71 13.40 -24.54
C LEU A 152 11.08 13.65 -25.17
N ASN A 153 11.11 13.77 -26.49
CA ASN A 153 12.33 14.06 -27.23
C ASN A 153 12.41 15.57 -27.53
N HIS A 154 12.69 16.38 -26.50
CA HIS A 154 12.78 17.82 -26.62
C HIS A 154 14.16 18.33 -26.16
N PRO A 155 14.88 19.16 -26.95
CA PRO A 155 16.23 19.63 -26.60
C PRO A 155 16.25 20.42 -25.28
N ASP A 156 15.20 21.22 -25.03
CA ASP A 156 15.05 22.01 -23.79
C ASP A 156 14.26 21.31 -22.67
N LEU A 157 14.11 19.99 -22.68
CA LEU A 157 13.26 19.26 -21.72
C LEU A 157 13.62 19.61 -20.26
N ARG A 158 14.91 19.76 -19.95
CA ARG A 158 15.38 20.14 -18.60
C ARG A 158 14.94 21.55 -18.19
N ASN A 159 14.94 22.51 -19.12
CA ASN A 159 14.46 23.86 -18.87
C ASN A 159 12.94 23.88 -18.66
N ILE A 160 12.20 23.11 -19.45
CA ILE A 160 10.74 22.94 -19.30
C ILE A 160 10.43 22.33 -17.93
N ALA A 161 11.15 21.28 -17.53
CA ALA A 161 10.99 20.63 -16.23
C ALA A 161 11.20 21.59 -15.06
N LEU A 162 12.29 22.37 -15.07
CA LEU A 162 12.61 23.34 -14.02
C LEU A 162 11.53 24.42 -13.87
N ARG A 163 11.01 24.95 -14.99
CA ARG A 163 9.93 25.95 -14.98
C ARG A 163 8.63 25.44 -14.35
N HIS A 164 8.38 24.14 -14.41
CA HIS A 164 7.18 23.51 -13.87
C HIS A 164 7.43 22.78 -12.53
N GLY A 165 8.64 22.86 -11.98
CA GLY A 165 9.04 22.21 -10.72
C GLY A 165 9.08 20.68 -10.81
N MET A 166 9.64 20.15 -11.89
CA MET A 166 9.78 18.72 -12.17
C MET A 166 11.24 18.35 -12.39
N SER A 167 11.57 17.08 -12.17
CA SER A 167 12.85 16.49 -12.59
C SER A 167 12.72 15.84 -13.96
N VAL A 168 13.86 15.62 -14.62
CA VAL A 168 13.95 14.80 -15.82
C VAL A 168 14.65 13.49 -15.46
N GLU A 169 14.02 12.36 -15.76
CA GLU A 169 14.56 11.01 -15.58
C GLU A 169 14.29 10.22 -16.87
N ASP A 170 15.34 9.68 -17.51
CA ASP A 170 15.22 8.86 -18.73
C ASP A 170 14.37 9.50 -19.85
N GLY A 171 14.52 10.81 -20.06
CA GLY A 171 13.74 11.56 -21.07
C GLY A 171 12.27 11.77 -20.70
N LYS A 172 11.89 11.59 -19.43
CA LYS A 172 10.54 11.81 -18.90
C LYS A 172 10.56 12.88 -17.83
N LEU A 173 9.48 13.64 -17.73
CA LEU A 173 9.21 14.52 -16.60
C LEU A 173 8.69 13.67 -15.44
N VAL A 174 9.32 13.82 -14.28
CA VAL A 174 8.97 13.10 -13.06
C VAL A 174 8.81 14.09 -11.91
N THR A 175 7.83 13.85 -11.04
CA THR A 175 7.71 14.61 -9.79
C THR A 175 7.03 13.80 -8.69
N TRP A 176 7.41 14.07 -7.44
CA TRP A 176 6.78 13.54 -6.24
C TRP A 176 5.96 14.64 -5.57
N ILE A 177 4.68 14.38 -5.32
CA ILE A 177 3.75 15.38 -4.83
C ILE A 177 2.83 14.81 -3.76
N SER A 178 2.36 15.66 -2.86
CA SER A 178 1.38 15.27 -1.84
C SER A 178 -0.05 15.36 -2.37
N ASN A 179 -1.01 14.84 -1.61
CA ASN A 179 -2.44 14.97 -1.91
C ASN A 179 -2.89 16.42 -2.10
N ASN A 180 -2.29 17.39 -1.40
CA ASN A 180 -2.66 18.81 -1.54
C ASN A 180 -2.20 19.41 -2.87
N GLU A 181 -1.11 18.88 -3.42
CA GLU A 181 -0.53 19.33 -4.68
C GLU A 181 -1.03 18.56 -5.91
N LEU A 182 -1.75 17.45 -5.70
CA LEU A 182 -2.19 16.56 -6.78
C LEU A 182 -2.90 17.32 -7.90
N HIS A 183 -3.82 18.22 -7.55
CA HIS A 183 -4.57 19.00 -8.52
C HIS A 183 -3.68 19.95 -9.33
N SER A 184 -2.93 20.84 -8.66
CA SER A 184 -2.13 21.87 -9.31
C SER A 184 -0.97 21.29 -10.12
N ARG A 185 -0.29 20.27 -9.60
CA ARG A 185 0.85 19.63 -10.26
C ARG A 185 0.45 18.75 -11.44
N SER A 186 -0.74 18.15 -11.41
CA SER A 186 -1.27 17.44 -12.59
C SER A 186 -1.52 18.39 -13.76
N ILE A 187 -2.04 19.60 -13.49
CA ILE A 187 -2.21 20.65 -14.52
C ILE A 187 -0.85 21.11 -15.06
N LEU A 188 0.13 21.34 -14.18
CA LEU A 188 1.48 21.72 -14.61
C LEU A 188 2.15 20.62 -15.44
N MET A 189 1.96 19.35 -15.09
CA MET A 189 2.48 18.22 -15.85
C MET A 189 1.85 18.18 -17.25
N ALA A 190 0.53 18.32 -17.34
CA ALA A 190 -0.17 18.39 -18.63
C ALA A 190 0.37 19.51 -19.52
N LYS A 191 0.59 20.71 -18.96
CA LYS A 191 1.17 21.85 -19.68
C LYS A 191 2.61 21.58 -20.12
N ALA A 192 3.44 21.04 -19.24
CA ALA A 192 4.83 20.74 -19.55
C ALA A 192 4.94 19.68 -20.66
N VAL A 193 4.08 18.66 -20.64
CA VAL A 193 3.96 17.67 -21.71
C VAL A 193 3.57 18.34 -23.02
N ALA A 194 2.51 19.16 -23.03
CA ALA A 194 2.04 19.84 -24.24
C ALA A 194 3.07 20.80 -24.87
N ILE A 195 4.03 21.32 -24.09
CA ILE A 195 5.13 22.16 -24.60
C ILE A 195 6.28 21.31 -25.15
N ALA A 196 6.47 20.10 -24.61
CA ALA A 196 7.59 19.23 -24.92
C ALA A 196 7.28 18.14 -25.97
N SER A 197 6.00 17.90 -26.26
CA SER A 197 5.48 17.04 -27.32
C SER A 197 5.43 17.78 -28.65
#